data_AF-A0A942DHH5-F1
#
_entry.id   AF-A0A942DHH5-F1
#
_cell.length_a   1.000
_cell.length_b   1.000
_cell.length_c   1.000
_cell.angle_alpha   90.00
_cell.angle_beta   90.00
_cell.angle_gamma   90.00
#
_symmetry.space_group_name_H-M   'P 1'
#
loop_
_entity.id
_entity.type
_entity.pdbx_description
1 polymer ?
#
loop_
_entity_poly.entity_id
_entity_poly.type
_entity_poly.pdbx_seq_one_letter_code
_entity_poly.pdbx_strand_id
1 'polypeptide(L)'
;MHNPPSEILTHESLTIFYTKLFVREVLNGGFFQFMANSAGNNTAETLNALIEIGANFSADLLRQAVNLFPRSLVPVNKAERVAILSEPDLCDAPQWDALSQIFWDQVSTDKNSSAPVAENIWELMHQFICDAKECPILSISDTSG
;
A
#
# COMPACT_ATOMS: atom_id res chain seq x y z
N MET A 1 -14.12 -8.20 -3.39
CA MET A 1 -13.30 -7.70 -4.52
C MET A 1 -12.46 -8.87 -5.03
N HIS A 2 -12.66 -9.30 -6.28
CA HIS A 2 -11.81 -10.27 -6.97
C HIS A 2 -10.50 -9.58 -7.37
N ASN A 3 -9.34 -10.24 -7.23
CA ASN A 3 -8.09 -9.74 -7.82
C ASN A 3 -8.29 -9.65 -9.34
N PRO A 4 -7.92 -8.53 -10.00
CA PRO A 4 -7.93 -8.47 -11.45
C PRO A 4 -6.95 -9.53 -11.99
N PRO A 5 -7.27 -10.23 -13.09
CA PRO A 5 -6.36 -11.18 -13.70
C PRO A 5 -5.09 -10.44 -14.15
N SER A 6 -3.93 -10.98 -13.77
CA SER A 6 -2.58 -10.48 -14.08
C SER A 6 -2.27 -10.39 -15.58
N GLU A 7 -3.17 -10.88 -16.44
CA GLU A 7 -3.04 -10.86 -17.90
C GLU A 7 -3.47 -9.52 -18.54
N ILE A 8 -4.01 -8.55 -17.78
CA ILE A 8 -4.57 -7.31 -18.35
C ILE A 8 -3.90 -6.02 -17.81
N LEU A 9 -3.16 -6.08 -16.70
CA LEU A 9 -2.56 -4.88 -16.07
C LEU A 9 -1.04 -4.91 -16.18
N THR A 10 -0.45 -3.79 -16.61
CA THR A 10 1.01 -3.61 -16.58
C THR A 10 1.51 -3.61 -15.14
N HIS A 11 2.81 -3.88 -14.97
CA HIS A 11 3.48 -3.83 -13.67
C HIS A 11 3.21 -2.51 -12.93
N GLU A 12 3.32 -1.38 -13.64
CA GLU A 12 3.07 -0.05 -13.08
C GLU A 12 1.62 0.11 -12.62
N SER A 13 0.67 -0.42 -13.41
CA SER A 13 -0.75 -0.37 -13.08
C SER A 13 -1.07 -1.15 -11.81
N LEU A 14 -0.40 -2.29 -11.59
CA LEU A 14 -0.53 -3.08 -10.36
C LEU A 14 0.08 -2.35 -9.16
N THR A 15 1.26 -1.75 -9.31
CA THR A 15 1.92 -0.97 -8.25
C THR A 15 1.04 0.19 -7.78
N ILE A 16 0.44 0.94 -8.73
CA ILE A 16 -0.50 2.01 -8.41
C ILE A 16 -1.80 1.45 -7.80
N PHE A 17 -2.31 0.33 -8.30
CA PHE A 17 -3.51 -0.29 -7.78
C PHE A 17 -3.37 -0.69 -6.30
N TYR A 18 -2.30 -1.40 -5.93
CA TYR A 18 -2.08 -1.83 -4.56
C TYR A 18 -1.85 -0.64 -3.62
N THR A 19 -1.07 0.36 -4.05
CA THR A 19 -0.87 1.59 -3.27
C THR A 19 -2.19 2.30 -2.99
N LYS A 20 -3.03 2.50 -4.02
CA LYS A 20 -4.32 3.17 -3.86
C LYS A 20 -5.29 2.38 -2.99
N LEU A 21 -5.27 1.05 -3.09
CA LEU A 21 -6.10 0.18 -2.27
C LEU A 21 -5.73 0.32 -0.79
N PHE A 22 -4.43 0.32 -0.48
CA PHE A 22 -3.92 0.55 0.87
C PHE A 22 -4.35 1.91 1.43
N VAL A 23 -4.05 2.99 0.71
CA VAL A 23 -4.41 4.36 1.11
C VAL A 23 -5.90 4.47 1.40
N ARG A 24 -6.75 3.91 0.53
CA ARG A 24 -8.21 3.96 0.73
C ARG A 24 -8.63 3.31 2.05
N GLU A 25 -8.12 2.13 2.36
CA GLU A 25 -8.50 1.44 3.60
C GLU A 25 -7.98 2.17 4.84
N VAL A 26 -6.73 2.63 4.82
CA VAL A 26 -6.12 3.32 5.97
C VAL A 26 -6.78 4.68 6.23
N LEU A 27 -7.13 5.43 5.19
CA LEU A 27 -7.88 6.68 5.37
C LEU A 27 -9.32 6.47 5.87
N ASN A 28 -9.93 5.33 5.54
CA ASN A 28 -11.31 5.05 5.94
C ASN A 28 -11.43 4.45 7.35
N GLY A 29 -10.46 3.64 7.79
CA GLY A 29 -10.53 2.95 9.08
C GLY A 29 -9.19 2.44 9.61
N GLY A 30 -8.09 3.05 9.16
CA GLY A 30 -6.76 2.76 9.68
C GLY A 30 -6.17 1.42 9.23
N PHE A 31 -5.03 1.08 9.83
CA PHE A 31 -4.31 -0.18 9.54
C PHE A 31 -5.12 -1.42 9.93
N PHE A 32 -5.92 -1.34 11.00
CA PHE A 32 -6.80 -2.46 11.37
C PHE A 32 -7.80 -2.77 10.26
N GLN A 33 -8.45 -1.76 9.69
CA GLN A 33 -9.39 -1.98 8.59
C GLN A 33 -8.70 -2.53 7.34
N PHE A 34 -7.52 -2.01 6.97
CA PHE A 34 -6.73 -2.56 5.87
C PHE A 34 -6.47 -4.06 6.05
N MET A 35 -6.01 -4.44 7.24
CA MET A 35 -5.73 -5.84 7.58
C MET A 35 -7.02 -6.67 7.58
N ALA A 36 -8.11 -6.21 8.17
CA ALA A 36 -9.36 -6.97 8.26
C ALA A 36 -10.06 -7.15 6.90
N ASN A 37 -9.90 -6.20 5.99
CA ASN A 37 -10.57 -6.22 4.69
C ASN A 37 -9.84 -7.09 3.66
N SER A 38 -10.48 -7.27 2.49
CA SER A 38 -9.88 -8.04 1.39
C SER A 38 -8.59 -7.40 0.85
N ALA A 39 -8.36 -6.11 1.10
CA ALA A 39 -7.11 -5.44 0.77
C ALA A 39 -5.91 -6.11 1.45
N GLY A 40 -6.05 -6.50 2.73
CA GLY A 40 -5.02 -7.23 3.47
C GLY A 40 -4.63 -8.59 2.89
N ASN A 41 -5.38 -9.15 1.93
CA ASN A 41 -4.94 -10.34 1.20
C ASN A 41 -3.66 -10.06 0.40
N ASN A 42 -3.47 -8.81 -0.02
CA ASN A 42 -2.37 -8.37 -0.88
C ASN A 42 -1.32 -7.59 -0.06
N THR A 43 -1.10 -7.95 1.21
CA THR A 43 -0.21 -7.19 2.12
C THR A 43 1.24 -7.18 1.62
N ALA A 44 1.74 -8.30 1.09
CA ALA A 44 3.10 -8.39 0.57
C ALA A 44 3.26 -7.57 -0.72
N GLU A 45 2.30 -7.67 -1.62
CA GLU A 45 2.24 -6.92 -2.87
C GLU A 45 2.12 -5.41 -2.61
N THR A 46 1.32 -5.03 -1.61
CA THR A 46 1.21 -3.65 -1.14
C THR A 46 2.52 -3.13 -0.59
N LEU A 47 3.22 -3.93 0.22
CA LEU A 47 4.51 -3.54 0.77
C LEU A 47 5.53 -3.30 -0.35
N ASN A 48 5.60 -4.19 -1.33
CA ASN A 48 6.47 -4.04 -2.50
C ASN A 48 6.10 -2.80 -3.31
N ALA A 49 4.80 -2.56 -3.55
CA ALA A 49 4.34 -1.40 -4.29
C ALA A 49 4.71 -0.07 -3.61
N LEU A 50 4.55 0.02 -2.28
CA LEU A 50 4.94 1.19 -1.50
C LEU A 50 6.44 1.47 -1.60
N ILE A 51 7.28 0.42 -1.48
CA ILE A 51 8.73 0.55 -1.63
C ILE A 51 9.08 1.02 -3.04
N GLU A 52 8.41 0.47 -4.06
CA GLU A 52 8.70 0.74 -5.45
C GLU A 52 8.43 2.19 -5.85
N ILE A 53 7.32 2.78 -5.36
CA ILE A 53 7.04 4.20 -5.59
C ILE A 53 7.86 5.13 -4.67
N GLY A 54 8.69 4.58 -3.77
CA GLY A 54 9.50 5.34 -2.82
C GLY A 54 8.75 5.78 -1.54
N ALA A 55 7.54 5.28 -1.28
CA ALA A 55 6.73 5.53 -0.08
C ALA A 55 7.25 4.72 1.12
N ASN A 56 8.52 4.94 1.47
CA ASN A 56 9.24 4.15 2.47
C ASN A 56 8.68 4.32 3.89
N PHE A 57 8.20 5.52 4.24
CA PHE A 57 7.64 5.77 5.56
C PHE A 57 6.32 4.99 5.76
N SER A 58 5.44 5.00 4.75
CA SER A 58 4.22 4.19 4.68
C SER A 58 4.53 2.69 4.68
N ALA A 59 5.57 2.26 3.95
CA ALA A 59 6.01 0.87 3.95
C ALA A 59 6.47 0.42 5.34
N ASP A 60 7.19 1.27 6.07
CA ASP A 60 7.64 0.98 7.44
C ASP A 60 6.49 0.92 8.45
N LEU A 61 5.47 1.77 8.30
CA LEU A 61 4.25 1.66 9.10
C LEU A 61 3.52 0.34 8.81
N LEU A 62 3.43 -0.07 7.54
CA LEU A 62 2.83 -1.35 7.17
C LEU A 62 3.63 -2.54 7.70
N ARG A 63 4.97 -2.48 7.72
CA ARG A 63 5.82 -3.51 8.36
C ARG A 63 5.55 -3.61 9.86
N GLN A 64 5.39 -2.48 10.54
CA GLN A 64 5.04 -2.46 11.96
C GLN A 64 3.66 -3.09 12.20
N ALA A 65 2.67 -2.79 11.36
CA ALA A 65 1.37 -3.45 11.38
C ALA A 65 1.47 -4.98 11.16
N VAL A 66 2.31 -5.43 10.23
CA VAL A 66 2.60 -6.86 10.00
C VAL A 66 3.20 -7.53 11.24
N ASN A 67 4.08 -6.82 11.96
CA ASN A 67 4.73 -7.34 13.16
C ASN A 67 3.80 -7.52 14.37
N LEU A 68 2.58 -6.98 14.31
CA LEU A 68 1.55 -7.26 15.31
C LEU A 68 0.96 -8.68 15.16
N PHE A 69 1.08 -9.29 13.98
CA PHE A 69 0.64 -10.67 13.79
C PHE A 69 1.59 -11.67 14.44
N PRO A 70 1.08 -12.83 14.92
CA PRO A 70 1.93 -13.89 15.46
C PRO A 70 3.01 -14.32 14.45
N ARG A 71 4.27 -14.25 14.88
CA ARG A 71 5.46 -14.56 14.05
C ARG A 71 5.63 -13.65 12.82
N SER A 72 5.00 -12.47 12.82
CA SER A 72 5.01 -11.52 11.69
C SER A 72 4.46 -12.13 10.39
N LEU A 73 3.52 -13.09 10.51
CA LEU A 73 2.91 -13.77 9.38
C LEU A 73 1.45 -13.34 9.23
N VAL A 74 1.16 -12.64 8.13
CA VAL A 74 -0.20 -12.24 7.75
C VAL A 74 -0.80 -13.31 6.83
N PRO A 75 -1.86 -14.04 7.23
CA PRO A 75 -2.49 -15.00 6.33
C PRO A 75 -3.13 -14.30 5.13
N VAL A 76 -2.90 -14.81 3.92
CA VAL A 76 -3.57 -14.32 2.70
C VAL A 76 -5.07 -14.59 2.76
N ASN A 77 -5.47 -15.72 3.34
CA ASN A 77 -6.87 -16.06 3.54
C ASN A 77 -7.54 -15.09 4.52
N LYS A 78 -8.57 -14.37 4.04
CA LYS A 78 -9.30 -13.39 4.85
C LYS A 78 -9.92 -14.00 6.12
N ALA A 79 -10.52 -15.17 6.03
CA ALA A 79 -11.20 -15.77 7.17
C ALA A 79 -10.20 -16.13 8.29
N GLU A 80 -9.06 -16.71 7.93
CA GLU A 80 -7.97 -17.01 8.88
C GLU A 80 -7.41 -15.73 9.50
N ARG A 81 -7.17 -14.70 8.68
CA ARG A 81 -6.65 -13.42 9.17
C ARG A 81 -7.63 -12.70 10.10
N VAL A 82 -8.93 -12.70 9.77
CA VAL A 82 -9.98 -12.10 10.62
C VAL A 82 -10.12 -12.86 11.94
N ALA A 83 -10.00 -14.19 11.93
CA ALA A 83 -9.98 -14.96 13.17
C ALA A 83 -8.84 -14.51 14.10
N ILE A 84 -7.62 -14.35 13.58
CA ILE A 84 -6.48 -13.83 14.35
C ILE A 84 -6.73 -12.39 14.83
N LEU A 85 -7.25 -11.51 13.98
CA LEU A 85 -7.57 -10.12 14.34
C LEU A 85 -8.69 -10.00 15.37
N SER A 86 -9.46 -11.07 15.60
CA SER A 86 -10.54 -11.10 16.60
C SER A 86 -10.07 -11.61 17.96
N GLU A 87 -8.80 -12.04 18.07
CA GLU A 87 -8.22 -12.43 19.34
C GLU A 87 -8.08 -11.20 20.27
N PRO A 88 -8.39 -11.31 21.58
CA PRO A 88 -8.43 -10.18 22.50
C PRO A 88 -7.14 -9.35 22.55
N ASP A 89 -5.99 -10.02 22.43
CA ASP A 89 -4.67 -9.34 22.46
C ASP A 89 -4.40 -8.50 21.21
N LEU A 90 -5.15 -8.73 20.12
CA LEU A 90 -4.92 -8.09 18.84
C LEU A 90 -6.08 -7.19 18.40
N CYS A 91 -7.33 -7.51 18.73
CA CYS A 91 -8.49 -6.75 18.24
C CYS A 91 -8.49 -5.30 18.74
N ASP A 92 -8.10 -5.08 20.00
CA ASP A 92 -8.08 -3.76 20.65
C ASP A 92 -6.65 -3.28 20.93
N ALA A 93 -5.67 -3.81 20.20
CA ALA A 93 -4.27 -3.44 20.38
C ALA A 93 -4.09 -1.94 20.03
N PRO A 94 -3.64 -1.09 20.98
CA PRO A 94 -3.53 0.36 20.78
C PRO A 94 -2.53 0.75 19.67
N GLN A 95 -1.67 -0.18 19.28
CA GLN A 95 -0.72 -0.02 18.18
C GLN A 95 -1.42 0.23 16.84
N TRP A 96 -2.63 -0.31 16.63
CA TRP A 96 -3.39 -0.05 15.41
C TRP A 96 -3.74 1.42 15.25
N ASP A 97 -4.27 2.02 16.31
CA ASP A 97 -4.65 3.43 16.34
C ASP A 97 -3.41 4.32 16.27
N ALA A 98 -2.34 3.97 16.99
CA ALA A 98 -1.08 4.72 16.94
C ALA A 98 -0.49 4.76 15.51
N LEU A 99 -0.44 3.63 14.82
CA LEU A 99 0.05 3.56 13.44
C LEU A 99 -0.84 4.36 12.48
N SER A 100 -2.15 4.28 12.66
CA SER A 100 -3.12 5.00 11.83
C SER A 100 -3.02 6.51 12.02
N GLN A 101 -2.88 6.96 13.27
CA GLN A 101 -2.68 8.37 13.61
C GLN A 101 -1.38 8.90 13.00
N ILE A 102 -0.27 8.17 13.15
CA ILE A 102 1.02 8.55 12.53
C ILE A 102 0.85 8.69 11.01
N PHE A 103 0.15 7.76 10.36
CA PHE A 103 -0.10 7.85 8.92
C PHE A 103 -0.90 9.11 8.57
N TRP A 104 -2.00 9.38 9.26
CA TRP A 104 -2.82 10.57 8.98
C TRP A 104 -2.10 11.89 9.20
N ASP A 105 -1.18 11.95 10.17
CA ASP A 105 -0.42 13.16 10.47
C ASP A 105 0.78 13.37 9.55
N GLN A 106 1.39 12.29 9.04
CA GLN A 106 2.69 12.33 8.35
C GLN A 106 2.63 11.96 6.87
N VAL A 107 1.46 11.57 6.35
CA VAL A 107 1.30 11.15 4.96
C VAL A 107 0.21 11.98 4.27
N SER A 108 0.59 12.71 3.24
CA SER A 108 -0.35 13.39 2.36
C SER A 108 -0.77 12.51 1.18
N THR A 109 -2.02 12.66 0.76
CA THR A 109 -2.55 12.06 -0.47
C THR A 109 -3.14 13.11 -1.42
N ASP A 110 -2.98 14.39 -1.09
CA ASP A 110 -3.44 15.52 -1.90
C ASP A 110 -2.29 16.06 -2.76
N LYS A 111 -2.57 16.24 -4.05
CA LYS A 111 -1.66 16.82 -5.05
C LYS A 111 -1.30 18.29 -4.76
N ASN A 112 -2.12 18.98 -3.97
CA ASN A 112 -1.94 20.39 -3.64
C ASN A 112 -1.46 20.61 -2.20
N SER A 113 -1.10 19.54 -1.49
CA SER A 113 -0.67 19.68 -0.11
C SER A 113 0.64 20.46 -0.03
N SER A 114 0.67 21.43 0.86
CA SER A 114 1.89 22.16 1.26
C SER A 114 2.25 21.88 2.73
N ALA A 115 1.56 20.92 3.35
CA ALA A 115 1.81 20.55 4.73
C ALA A 115 3.21 19.91 4.86
N PRO A 116 3.95 20.20 5.96
CA PRO A 116 5.23 19.55 6.24
C PRO A 116 4.98 18.11 6.71
N VAL A 117 4.82 17.20 5.75
CA VAL A 117 4.59 15.77 5.96
C VAL A 117 5.86 14.97 5.66
N ALA A 118 5.96 13.75 6.18
CA ALA A 118 7.09 12.86 5.89
C ALA A 118 7.08 12.38 4.42
N GLU A 119 5.90 12.18 3.84
CA GLU A 119 5.74 11.81 2.43
C GLU A 119 4.40 12.28 1.83
N ASN A 120 4.38 12.47 0.51
CA ASN A 120 3.16 12.69 -0.27
C ASN A 120 2.98 11.55 -1.28
N ILE A 121 2.09 10.60 -0.98
CA ILE A 121 1.86 9.42 -1.83
C ILE A 121 1.34 9.80 -3.22
N TRP A 122 0.59 10.89 -3.35
CA TRP A 122 0.12 11.34 -4.68
C TRP A 122 1.31 11.70 -5.57
N GLU A 123 2.25 12.50 -5.04
CA GLU A 123 3.44 12.94 -5.77
C GLU A 123 4.33 11.76 -6.14
N LEU A 124 4.53 10.83 -5.20
CA LEU A 124 5.32 9.62 -5.42
C LEU A 124 4.72 8.73 -6.52
N MET A 125 3.41 8.47 -6.48
CA MET A 125 2.72 7.74 -7.54
C MET A 125 2.80 8.46 -8.90
N HIS A 126 2.68 9.79 -8.91
CA HIS A 126 2.79 10.59 -10.12
C HIS A 126 4.19 10.49 -10.73
N GLN A 127 5.24 10.67 -9.91
CA GLN A 127 6.63 10.56 -10.34
C GLN A 127 6.93 9.17 -10.89
N PHE A 128 6.51 8.10 -10.20
CA PHE A 128 6.69 6.72 -10.64
C PHE A 128 6.08 6.47 -12.05
N ILE A 129 4.88 7.00 -12.32
CA ILE A 129 4.25 6.88 -13.64
C ILE A 129 5.02 7.67 -14.71
N CYS A 130 5.52 8.86 -14.37
CA CYS A 130 6.33 9.67 -15.29
C CYS A 130 7.62 8.95 -15.67
N ASP A 131 8.36 8.42 -14.69
CA ASP A 131 9.63 7.73 -14.90
C ASP A 131 9.45 6.47 -15.77
N ALA A 132 8.35 5.73 -15.57
CA ALA A 132 8.04 4.55 -16.39
C ALA A 132 7.80 4.89 -17.87
N LYS A 133 7.23 6.06 -18.18
CA LYS A 133 7.01 6.53 -19.56
C LYS A 133 8.29 7.01 -20.24
N GLU A 134 9.27 7.44 -19.47
CA GLU A 134 10.56 7.93 -19.96
C GLU A 134 11.60 6.81 -20.12
N CYS A 135 11.24 5.56 -19.79
CA CYS A 135 12.13 4.41 -19.90
C CYS A 135 12.46 4.08 -21.38
N PRO A 136 13.73 4.23 -21.84
CA PRO A 136 14.11 4.11 -23.26
C PRO A 136 13.94 2.70 -23.86
N ILE A 137 13.63 1.70 -23.06
CA ILE A 137 13.47 0.31 -23.51
C ILE A 137 12.19 0.16 -24.38
N LEU A 138 11.26 1.13 -24.30
CA LEU A 138 10.07 1.20 -25.15
C LEU A 138 10.21 2.15 -26.34
N SER A 139 11.36 2.80 -26.54
CA SER A 139 11.58 3.72 -27.68
C SER A 139 12.22 3.06 -28.90
N ILE A 140 12.24 1.73 -29.00
CA ILE A 140 12.76 1.02 -30.17
C ILE A 140 11.60 0.50 -31.02
N SER A 141 11.14 1.33 -31.96
CA SER A 141 11.10 0.96 -33.39
C SER A 141 10.45 2.08 -34.20
N ASP A 142 11.23 3.10 -34.56
CA ASP A 142 10.99 3.88 -35.77
C ASP A 142 12.34 4.07 -36.49
N THR A 143 12.87 2.97 -37.01
CA THR A 143 13.83 3.01 -38.11
C THR A 143 13.47 1.93 -39.11
N SER A 144 12.59 2.29 -40.04
CA SER A 144 12.49 1.65 -41.36
C SER A 144 12.43 2.77 -42.38
N GLY A 145 13.54 2.94 -43.11
CA GLY A 145 13.60 3.73 -44.33
C GLY A 145 12.98 3.03 -45.53
#